data_AF-A0A9C9N7U5-F1
#
_entry.id   AF-A0A9C9N7U5-F1
#
_cell.length_a   1.000
_cell.length_b   1.000
_cell.length_c   1.000
_cell.angle_alpha   90.00
_cell.angle_beta   90.00
_cell.angle_gamma   90.00
#
_symmetry.space_group_name_H-M   'P 1'
#
loop_
_entity.id
_entity.type
_entity.pdbx_description
1 polymer ?
#
loop_
_entity_poly.entity_id
_entity_poly.type
_entity_poly.pdbx_seq_one_letter_code
_entity_poly.pdbx_strand_id
1 'polypeptide(L)'
;MGNQVDLEHRTREQLFQELDDLRHRIAELEAAETERNQVEQALRQSEKQFRIIADFTHDWEYWIDPAGNYIYVSPSCERITGYSADDFLAAPHLLEKIIHPQDRTAFAQHTCKESKQNAELSTEFRIITSTGETRWIHHVCQPVYDDGSEAGRRASNRASPSAFRQKRRCANGTANWRC
;
A
#
# COMPACT_ATOMS: atom_id res chain seq x y z
N MET A 1 54.68 22.28 39.70
CA MET A 1 54.02 23.34 40.49
C MET A 1 52.93 23.96 39.63
N GLY A 2 51.67 23.84 40.06
CA GLY A 2 50.45 24.45 39.46
C GLY A 2 50.02 23.83 38.12
N ASN A 3 48.80 23.38 37.88
CA ASN A 3 47.54 23.48 38.59
C ASN A 3 46.76 22.19 38.34
N GLN A 4 46.74 21.34 39.36
CA GLN A 4 45.66 20.40 39.59
C GLN A 4 44.74 21.12 40.59
N VAL A 5 43.42 21.05 40.38
CA VAL A 5 42.35 21.71 41.15
C VAL A 5 41.92 23.08 40.60
N ASP A 6 41.11 23.08 39.54
CA ASP A 6 40.14 24.15 39.25
C ASP A 6 38.71 23.56 39.20
N LEU A 7 38.48 22.54 40.03
CA LEU A 7 37.21 21.86 40.23
C LEU A 7 36.92 21.94 41.73
N GLU A 8 35.71 22.37 42.09
CA GLU A 8 35.05 22.21 43.40
C GLU A 8 34.74 23.43 44.29
N HIS A 9 34.61 24.65 43.74
CA HIS A 9 33.86 25.69 44.48
C HIS A 9 32.76 26.33 43.63
N ARG A 10 31.82 25.51 43.16
CA ARG A 10 30.48 26.03 42.81
C ARG A 10 29.83 26.53 44.10
N THR A 11 29.35 27.77 44.11
CA THR A 11 28.61 28.28 45.25
C THR A 11 27.32 27.47 45.42
N ARG A 12 26.81 27.39 46.65
CA ARG A 12 25.52 26.72 46.94
C ARG A 12 24.40 27.24 46.03
N GLU A 13 24.43 28.52 45.70
CA GLU A 13 23.51 29.19 44.79
C GLU A 13 23.66 28.72 43.34
N GLN A 14 24.89 28.59 42.82
CA GLN A 14 25.15 28.04 41.49
C GLN A 14 24.66 26.59 41.35
N LEU A 15 24.87 25.77 42.38
CA LEU A 15 24.38 24.39 42.40
C LEU A 15 22.85 24.32 42.41
N PHE A 16 22.17 25.21 43.13
CA PHE A 16 20.71 25.27 43.10
C PHE A 16 20.18 25.70 41.73
N GLN A 17 20.80 26.71 41.10
CA GLN A 17 20.40 27.16 39.77
C GLN A 17 20.55 26.03 38.73
N GLU A 18 21.67 25.31 38.76
CA GLU A 18 21.91 24.20 37.83
C GLU A 18 20.96 23.02 38.08
N LEU A 19 20.61 22.75 39.34
CA LEU A 19 19.59 21.74 39.68
C LEU A 19 18.21 22.12 39.15
N ASP A 20 17.82 23.38 39.26
CA ASP A 20 16.51 23.85 38.76
C ASP A 20 16.48 23.86 37.22
N ASP A 21 17.57 24.27 36.56
CA ASP A 21 17.71 24.19 35.10
C ASP A 21 17.63 22.73 34.61
N LEU A 22 18.32 21.79 35.29
CA LEU A 22 18.27 20.37 34.95
C LEU A 22 16.88 19.79 35.16
N ARG A 23 16.20 20.14 36.25
CA ARG A 23 14.80 19.73 36.50
C ARG A 23 13.86 20.24 35.43
N HIS A 24 14.04 21.48 34.99
CA HIS A 24 13.24 22.06 33.93
C HIS A 24 13.43 21.30 32.61
N ARG A 25 14.68 21.03 32.23
CA ARG A 25 14.99 20.22 31.04
C ARG A 25 14.45 18.80 31.11
N ILE A 26 14.50 18.16 32.28
CA ILE A 26 13.93 16.82 32.47
C ILE A 26 12.41 16.86 32.24
N ALA A 27 11.71 17.86 32.79
CA ALA A 27 10.27 18.00 32.59
C ALA A 27 9.91 18.24 31.10
N GLU A 28 10.70 19.03 30.37
CA GLU A 28 10.53 19.23 28.93
C GLU A 28 10.73 17.93 28.14
N LEU A 29 11.77 17.16 28.48
CA LEU A 29 12.06 15.88 27.83
C LEU A 29 10.97 14.83 28.11
N GLU A 30 10.49 14.76 29.35
CA GLU A 30 9.38 13.86 29.73
C GLU A 30 8.09 14.21 28.99
N ALA A 31 7.80 15.51 28.83
CA ALA A 31 6.67 15.98 28.05
C ALA A 31 6.80 15.61 26.56
N ALA A 32 7.98 15.85 25.97
CA ALA A 32 8.25 15.51 24.57
C ALA A 32 8.22 13.99 24.33
N GLU A 33 8.73 13.18 25.26
CA GLU A 33 8.65 11.72 25.19
C GLU A 33 7.19 11.24 25.27
N THR A 34 6.41 11.82 26.17
CA THR A 34 4.99 11.51 26.31
C THR A 34 4.23 11.83 25.03
N GLU A 35 4.45 13.02 24.44
CA GLU A 35 3.86 13.43 23.17
C GLU A 35 4.26 12.48 22.04
N ARG A 36 5.55 12.18 21.90
CA ARG A 36 6.07 11.25 20.89
C ARG A 36 5.41 9.87 21.01
N ASN A 37 5.30 9.35 22.22
CA ASN A 37 4.71 8.05 22.47
C ASN A 37 3.21 8.02 22.14
N GLN A 38 2.48 9.11 22.40
CA GLN A 38 1.07 9.25 22.01
C GLN A 38 0.91 9.26 20.48
N VAL A 39 1.74 10.03 19.78
CA VAL A 39 1.74 10.08 18.30
C VAL A 39 2.06 8.71 17.71
N GLU A 40 3.08 8.02 18.23
CA GLU A 40 3.45 6.68 17.77
C GLU A 40 2.35 5.65 18.01
N GLN A 41 1.69 5.70 19.18
CA GLN A 41 0.56 4.83 19.46
C GLN A 41 -0.63 5.11 18.54
N ALA A 42 -0.95 6.38 18.30
CA ALA A 42 -2.01 6.77 17.38
C ALA A 42 -1.72 6.30 15.95
N LEU A 43 -0.46 6.45 15.50
CA LEU A 43 0.00 5.96 14.19
C LEU A 43 -0.15 4.44 14.08
N ARG A 44 0.40 3.68 15.04
CA ARG A 44 0.30 2.21 15.07
C ARG A 44 -1.15 1.73 15.09
N GLN A 45 -2.02 2.41 15.84
CA GLN A 45 -3.44 2.08 15.89
C GLN A 45 -4.11 2.35 14.53
N SER A 46 -3.80 3.47 13.89
CA SER A 46 -4.30 3.82 12.57
C SER A 46 -3.86 2.79 11.51
N GLU A 47 -2.56 2.46 11.46
CA GLU A 47 -2.02 1.42 10.57
C GLU A 47 -2.70 0.06 10.78
N LYS A 48 -2.94 -0.33 12.04
CA LYS A 48 -3.65 -1.56 12.36
C LYS A 48 -5.08 -1.55 11.84
N GLN A 49 -5.81 -0.45 12.01
CA GLN A 49 -7.18 -0.33 11.49
C GLN A 49 -7.20 -0.40 9.97
N PHE A 50 -6.30 0.31 9.28
CA PHE A 50 -6.18 0.24 7.83
C PHE A 50 -5.87 -1.17 7.35
N ARG A 51 -4.93 -1.87 8.00
CA ARG A 51 -4.59 -3.26 7.65
C ARG A 51 -5.78 -4.20 7.83
N ILE A 52 -6.50 -4.11 8.95
CA ILE A 52 -7.74 -4.88 9.15
C ILE A 52 -8.73 -4.63 8.01
N ILE A 53 -9.04 -3.37 7.71
CA ILE A 53 -10.01 -3.04 6.65
C ILE A 53 -9.56 -3.64 5.30
N ALA A 54 -8.28 -3.49 4.96
CA ALA A 54 -7.73 -3.98 3.71
C ALA A 54 -7.70 -5.51 3.64
N ASP A 55 -7.39 -6.19 4.75
CA ASP A 55 -7.28 -7.65 4.83
C ASP A 55 -8.63 -8.35 4.72
N PHE A 56 -9.70 -7.73 5.22
CA PHE A 56 -11.06 -8.29 5.19
C PHE A 56 -11.87 -7.92 3.94
N THR A 57 -11.26 -7.24 2.96
CA THR A 57 -11.89 -7.03 1.65
C THR A 57 -12.10 -8.36 0.93
N HIS A 58 -13.21 -8.52 0.21
CA HIS A 58 -13.48 -9.76 -0.53
C HIS A 58 -12.70 -9.83 -1.85
N ASP A 59 -12.38 -8.66 -2.40
CA ASP A 59 -11.60 -8.48 -3.61
C ASP A 59 -10.10 -8.61 -3.30
N TRP A 60 -9.32 -9.02 -4.29
CA TRP A 60 -7.86 -9.06 -4.18
C TRP A 60 -7.31 -7.67 -4.50
N GLU A 61 -6.85 -7.00 -3.45
CA GLU A 61 -6.26 -5.67 -3.52
C GLU A 61 -4.74 -5.78 -3.54
N TYR A 62 -4.07 -4.95 -4.34
CA TYR A 62 -2.63 -4.79 -4.27
C TYR A 62 -2.19 -3.36 -4.56
N TRP A 63 -1.02 -3.00 -4.07
CA TRP A 63 -0.31 -1.76 -4.38
C TRP A 63 1.09 -2.10 -4.85
N ILE A 64 1.48 -1.58 -6.01
CA ILE A 64 2.83 -1.66 -6.55
C ILE A 64 3.51 -0.30 -6.54
N ASP A 65 4.81 -0.27 -6.34
CA ASP A 65 5.65 0.91 -6.51
C ASP A 65 5.79 1.28 -8.01
N PRO A 66 6.37 2.46 -8.35
CA PRO A 66 6.63 2.84 -9.74
C PRO A 66 7.57 1.89 -10.52
N ALA A 67 8.34 1.05 -9.82
CA ALA A 67 9.20 0.03 -10.43
C ALA A 67 8.47 -1.31 -10.68
N GLY A 68 7.21 -1.43 -10.23
CA GLY A 68 6.38 -2.63 -10.39
C GLY A 68 6.53 -3.66 -9.27
N ASN A 69 7.20 -3.34 -8.17
CA ASN A 69 7.31 -4.23 -7.01
C ASN A 69 6.07 -4.09 -6.12
N TYR A 70 5.56 -5.20 -5.59
CA TYR A 70 4.46 -5.18 -4.64
C TYR A 70 4.90 -4.55 -3.31
N ILE A 71 4.23 -3.46 -2.92
CA ILE A 71 4.31 -2.84 -1.59
C ILE A 71 3.34 -3.55 -0.65
N TYR A 72 2.15 -3.91 -1.16
CA TYR A 72 1.10 -4.57 -0.40
C TYR A 72 0.26 -5.49 -1.30
N VAL A 73 -0.17 -6.61 -0.73
CA VAL A 73 -1.12 -7.55 -1.34
C VAL A 73 -2.07 -8.05 -0.27
N SER A 74 -3.39 -7.97 -0.49
CA SER A 74 -4.36 -8.43 0.49
C SER A 74 -4.37 -9.97 0.58
N PRO A 75 -4.57 -10.57 1.77
CA PRO A 75 -4.67 -12.02 1.94
C PRO A 75 -5.78 -12.68 1.11
N SER A 76 -6.78 -11.90 0.70
CA SER A 76 -7.85 -12.36 -0.21
C SER A 76 -7.34 -12.86 -1.57
N CYS A 77 -6.11 -12.52 -1.96
CA CYS A 77 -5.46 -13.08 -3.15
C CYS A 77 -5.39 -14.61 -3.13
N GLU A 78 -5.22 -15.24 -1.98
CA GLU A 78 -5.06 -16.69 -1.85
C GLU A 78 -6.34 -17.43 -2.21
N ARG A 79 -7.49 -16.93 -1.73
CA ARG A 79 -8.80 -17.48 -2.10
C ARG A 79 -9.07 -17.39 -3.61
N ILE A 80 -8.60 -16.31 -4.25
CA ILE A 80 -8.88 -16.01 -5.66
C ILE A 80 -7.91 -16.73 -6.60
N THR A 81 -6.62 -16.75 -6.27
CA THR A 81 -5.53 -17.21 -7.16
C THR A 81 -4.92 -18.53 -6.72
N GLY A 82 -5.06 -18.89 -5.44
CA GLY A 82 -4.38 -20.02 -4.81
C GLY A 82 -2.91 -19.75 -4.48
N TYR A 83 -2.43 -18.51 -4.61
CA TYR A 83 -1.11 -18.05 -4.17
C TYR A 83 -1.25 -17.08 -3.01
N SER A 84 -0.35 -17.18 -2.04
CA SER A 84 -0.33 -16.33 -0.86
C SER A 84 0.14 -14.90 -1.19
N ALA A 85 -0.12 -13.95 -0.29
CA ALA A 85 0.42 -12.60 -0.42
C ALA A 85 1.96 -12.60 -0.47
N ASP A 86 2.60 -13.48 0.29
CA ASP A 86 4.05 -13.65 0.33
C ASP A 86 4.60 -14.13 -1.02
N ASP A 87 3.88 -14.98 -1.75
CA ASP A 87 4.28 -15.41 -3.10
C ASP A 87 4.33 -14.24 -4.08
N PHE A 88 3.36 -13.32 -4.00
CA PHE A 88 3.35 -12.11 -4.82
C PHE A 88 4.48 -11.15 -4.41
N LEU A 89 4.67 -10.93 -3.11
CA LEU A 89 5.74 -10.07 -2.59
C LEU A 89 7.13 -10.60 -2.97
N ALA A 90 7.32 -11.92 -2.99
CA ALA A 90 8.58 -12.54 -3.39
C ALA A 90 8.81 -12.56 -4.91
N ALA A 91 7.74 -12.48 -5.72
CA ALA A 91 7.81 -12.58 -7.17
C ALA A 91 6.96 -11.50 -7.87
N PRO A 92 7.54 -10.32 -8.17
CA PRO A 92 6.82 -9.19 -8.78
C PRO A 92 6.09 -9.53 -10.10
N HIS A 93 6.59 -10.49 -10.87
CA HIS A 93 5.99 -10.92 -12.13
C HIS A 93 4.99 -12.08 -11.99
N LEU A 94 4.60 -12.47 -10.77
CA LEU A 94 3.70 -13.62 -10.55
C LEU A 94 2.35 -13.44 -11.26
N LEU A 95 1.75 -12.25 -11.17
CA LEU A 95 0.48 -11.95 -11.85
C LEU A 95 0.59 -12.20 -13.37
N GLU A 96 1.63 -11.68 -14.03
CA GLU A 96 1.84 -11.88 -15.47
C GLU A 96 1.98 -13.36 -15.85
N LYS A 97 2.60 -14.17 -14.98
CA LYS A 97 2.77 -15.61 -15.18
C LYS A 97 1.44 -16.36 -15.08
N ILE A 98 0.60 -16.01 -14.11
CA ILE A 98 -0.68 -16.69 -13.89
C ILE A 98 -1.79 -16.20 -14.82
N ILE A 99 -1.63 -15.04 -15.47
CA ILE A 99 -2.55 -14.61 -16.54
C ILE A 99 -2.55 -15.65 -17.67
N HIS A 100 -3.75 -16.02 -18.10
CA HIS A 100 -3.98 -16.96 -19.18
C HIS A 100 -3.24 -16.51 -20.44
N PRO A 101 -2.51 -17.40 -21.16
CA PRO A 101 -1.61 -17.01 -22.25
C PRO A 101 -2.24 -16.13 -23.34
N GLN A 102 -3.52 -16.37 -23.65
CA GLN A 102 -4.27 -15.58 -24.65
C GLN A 102 -4.56 -14.14 -24.22
N ASP A 103 -4.55 -13.85 -22.92
CA ASP A 103 -4.94 -12.54 -22.38
C ASP A 103 -3.71 -11.68 -22.01
N ARG A 104 -2.50 -12.27 -21.97
CA ARG A 104 -1.26 -11.57 -21.59
C ARG A 104 -0.98 -10.33 -22.41
N THR A 105 -1.13 -10.40 -23.74
CA THR A 105 -0.89 -9.25 -24.62
C THR A 105 -1.88 -8.12 -24.35
N ALA A 106 -3.16 -8.45 -24.12
CA ALA A 106 -4.18 -7.45 -23.82
C ALA A 106 -3.92 -6.79 -22.46
N PHE A 107 -3.51 -7.56 -21.46
CA PHE A 107 -3.13 -7.04 -20.15
C PHE A 107 -1.88 -6.13 -20.22
N ALA A 108 -0.84 -6.53 -20.95
CA ALA A 108 0.36 -5.69 -21.13
C ALA A 108 0.05 -4.36 -21.85
N GLN A 109 -0.92 -4.34 -22.76
CA GLN A 109 -1.38 -3.09 -23.37
C GLN A 109 -2.17 -2.23 -22.39
N HIS A 110 -2.94 -2.84 -21.50
CA HIS A 110 -3.66 -2.15 -20.44
C HIS A 110 -2.66 -1.47 -19.48
N THR A 111 -1.66 -2.18 -18.97
CA THR A 111 -0.62 -1.61 -18.10
C THR A 111 0.19 -0.50 -18.77
N CYS A 112 0.46 -0.61 -20.08
CA CYS A 112 1.10 0.46 -20.85
C CYS A 112 0.22 1.72 -21.01
N LYS A 113 -1.10 1.55 -21.19
CA LYS A 113 -2.05 2.66 -21.27
C LYS A 113 -2.23 3.33 -19.91
N GLU A 114 -2.30 2.53 -18.85
CA GLU A 114 -2.31 2.96 -17.46
C GLU A 114 -1.14 3.88 -17.11
N SER A 115 0.07 3.51 -17.52
CA SER A 115 1.28 4.34 -17.28
C SER A 115 1.19 5.72 -17.95
N LYS A 116 0.37 5.87 -19.00
CA LYS A 116 0.24 7.12 -19.76
C LYS A 116 -0.97 7.96 -19.36
N GLN A 117 -1.91 7.40 -18.60
CA GLN A 117 -3.18 8.04 -18.28
C GLN A 117 -3.34 8.12 -16.77
N ASN A 118 -3.49 9.35 -16.26
CA ASN A 118 -3.79 9.61 -14.86
C ASN A 118 -5.29 9.38 -14.57
N ALA A 119 -5.79 8.18 -14.88
CA ALA A 119 -7.20 7.83 -14.79
C ALA A 119 -7.39 6.41 -14.23
N GLU A 120 -8.57 6.18 -13.65
CA GLU A 120 -9.04 4.83 -13.33
C GLU A 120 -9.28 4.07 -14.63
N LEU A 121 -8.66 2.91 -14.74
CA LEU A 121 -8.84 2.00 -15.88
C LEU A 121 -9.32 0.65 -15.39
N SER A 122 -10.09 -0.03 -16.24
CA SER A 122 -10.58 -1.37 -15.96
C SER A 122 -10.42 -2.30 -17.15
N THR A 123 -10.19 -3.57 -16.85
CA THR A 123 -10.09 -4.64 -17.85
C THR A 123 -10.57 -5.96 -17.26
N GLU A 124 -10.90 -6.90 -18.14
CA GLU A 124 -11.25 -8.27 -17.75
C GLU A 124 -10.29 -9.25 -18.40
N PHE A 125 -9.73 -10.17 -17.61
CA PHE A 125 -8.83 -11.21 -18.10
C PHE A 125 -9.00 -12.51 -17.31
N ARG A 126 -8.47 -13.60 -17.86
CA ARG A 126 -8.44 -14.89 -17.18
C ARG A 126 -7.11 -15.09 -16.47
N ILE A 127 -7.16 -15.71 -15.29
CA ILE A 127 -6.01 -16.29 -14.60
C ILE A 127 -6.12 -17.81 -14.56
N ILE A 128 -4.98 -18.48 -14.41
CA ILE A 128 -4.85 -19.90 -14.09
C ILE A 128 -4.36 -19.97 -12.64
N THR A 129 -5.18 -20.54 -11.75
CA THR A 129 -4.85 -20.66 -10.32
C THR A 129 -3.70 -21.62 -10.06
N SER A 130 -3.18 -21.67 -8.84
CA SER A 130 -2.18 -22.68 -8.43
C SER A 130 -2.69 -24.13 -8.59
N THR A 131 -4.01 -24.34 -8.56
CA THR A 131 -4.65 -25.64 -8.81
C THR A 131 -4.91 -25.93 -10.29
N GLY A 132 -4.63 -24.98 -11.19
CA GLY A 132 -4.87 -25.09 -12.64
C GLY A 132 -6.27 -24.67 -13.10
N GLU A 133 -7.13 -24.17 -12.21
CA GLU A 133 -8.47 -23.68 -12.54
C GLU A 133 -8.38 -22.36 -13.31
N THR A 134 -9.22 -22.17 -14.33
CA THR A 134 -9.32 -20.88 -15.02
C THR A 134 -10.41 -20.01 -14.39
N ARG A 135 -10.06 -18.79 -13.95
CA ARG A 135 -11.00 -17.82 -13.35
C ARG A 135 -10.97 -16.49 -14.08
N TRP A 136 -12.14 -15.85 -14.19
CA TRP A 136 -12.26 -14.48 -14.72
C TRP A 136 -12.01 -13.46 -13.62
N ILE A 137 -11.19 -12.47 -13.93
CA ILE A 137 -10.89 -11.34 -13.06
C ILE A 137 -11.39 -10.07 -13.72
N HIS A 138 -12.22 -9.32 -13.00
CA HIS A 138 -12.48 -7.92 -13.29
C HIS A 138 -11.48 -7.08 -12.50
N HIS A 139 -10.58 -6.44 -13.23
CA HIS A 139 -9.47 -5.67 -12.71
C HIS A 139 -9.75 -4.19 -12.86
N VAL A 140 -9.57 -3.43 -11.79
CA VAL A 140 -9.63 -1.97 -11.78
C VAL A 140 -8.35 -1.46 -11.16
N CYS A 141 -7.72 -0.47 -11.78
CA CYS A 141 -6.46 0.10 -11.33
C CYS A 141 -6.49 1.63 -11.39
N GLN A 142 -5.74 2.26 -10.50
CA GLN A 142 -5.56 3.70 -10.49
C GLN A 142 -4.19 4.07 -9.91
N PRO A 143 -3.61 5.21 -10.34
CA PRO A 143 -2.39 5.73 -9.73
C PRO A 143 -2.63 6.17 -8.28
N VAL A 144 -1.57 6.10 -7.49
CA VAL A 144 -1.49 6.58 -6.12
C VAL A 144 -0.41 7.67 -6.09
N TYR A 145 -0.72 8.80 -5.47
CA TYR A 145 0.21 9.90 -5.29
C TYR A 145 0.44 10.11 -3.80
N ASP A 146 1.70 10.35 -3.44
CA ASP A 146 2.12 10.74 -2.10
C ASP A 146 2.88 12.07 -2.21
N ASP A 147 2.40 13.09 -1.51
CA ASP A 147 2.91 14.48 -1.56
C ASP A 147 3.19 15.01 -2.99
N GLY A 148 2.31 14.68 -3.94
CA GLY A 148 2.42 15.09 -5.34
C GLY A 148 3.39 14.25 -6.20
N SER A 149 4.13 13.32 -5.60
CA SER A 149 4.96 12.34 -6.32
C SER A 149 4.17 11.07 -6.60
N GLU A 150 4.42 10.41 -7.74
CA GLU A 150 3.81 9.12 -8.04
C GLU A 150 4.34 8.07 -7.07
N ALA A 151 3.47 7.58 -6.19
CA ALA A 151 3.75 6.54 -5.21
C ALA A 151 3.42 5.13 -5.75
N GLY A 152 3.12 5.04 -7.05
CA GLY A 152 2.83 3.79 -7.76
C GLY A 152 1.35 3.61 -8.06
N ARG A 153 0.86 2.38 -8.04
CA ARG A 153 -0.51 2.04 -8.49
C ARG A 153 -1.20 1.05 -7.59
N ARG A 154 -2.47 1.31 -7.27
CA ARG A 154 -3.33 0.34 -6.60
C ARG A 154 -4.24 -0.35 -7.60
N ALA A 155 -4.54 -1.62 -7.35
CA ALA A 155 -5.50 -2.37 -8.13
C ALA A 155 -6.39 -3.25 -7.27
N SER A 156 -7.65 -3.34 -7.68
CA SER A 156 -8.67 -4.21 -7.12
C SER A 156 -9.05 -5.29 -8.14
N ASN A 157 -9.05 -6.54 -7.72
CA ASN A 157 -9.29 -7.71 -8.56
C ASN A 157 -10.45 -8.51 -8.00
N ARG A 158 -11.59 -8.46 -8.68
CA ARG A 158 -12.77 -9.24 -8.32
C ARG A 158 -12.87 -10.47 -9.19
N ALA A 159 -13.01 -11.64 -8.56
CA ALA A 159 -13.38 -12.86 -9.27
C ALA A 159 -14.82 -12.71 -9.80
N SER A 160 -14.99 -12.82 -11.11
CA SER A 160 -16.29 -12.77 -11.77
C SER A 160 -16.77 -14.20 -12.06
N PRO A 161 -18.02 -14.58 -11.73
CA PRO A 161 -18.60 -15.83 -12.20
C PRO A 161 -18.59 -15.85 -13.72
N SER A 162 -18.13 -16.96 -14.31
CA SER A 162 -18.04 -17.17 -15.76
C SER A 162 -19.34 -16.86 -16.53
N ALA A 163 -20.49 -16.83 -15.85
CA ALA A 163 -21.82 -16.58 -16.39
C ALA A 163 -22.23 -15.10 -16.57
N PHE A 164 -21.46 -14.10 -16.11
CA PHE A 164 -21.85 -12.68 -16.21
C PHE A 164 -21.70 -12.06 -17.61
N ARG A 165 -21.31 -12.88 -18.60
CA ARG A 165 -20.90 -12.45 -19.94
C ARG A 165 -22.02 -11.96 -20.87
N GLN A 166 -23.30 -12.08 -20.52
CA GLN A 166 -24.38 -11.75 -21.47
C GLN A 166 -24.93 -10.32 -21.39
N LYS A 167 -24.52 -9.44 -20.44
CA LYS A 167 -25.20 -8.14 -20.25
C LYS A 167 -24.37 -6.86 -20.37
N ARG A 168 -23.04 -6.89 -20.47
CA ARG A 168 -22.24 -5.63 -20.59
C ARG A 168 -21.76 -5.25 -21.99
N ARG A 169 -21.88 -6.14 -23.00
CA ARG A 169 -21.62 -5.77 -24.40
C ARG A 169 -22.70 -4.86 -25.03
N CYS A 170 -23.84 -4.66 -24.37
CA CYS A 170 -24.93 -3.82 -24.89
C CYS A 170 -25.07 -2.45 -24.21
N ALA A 171 -24.25 -2.10 -23.22
CA ALA A 171 -24.42 -0.84 -22.47
C ALA A 171 -23.60 0.35 -23.04
N ASN A 172 -22.59 0.11 -23.88
CA ASN A 172 -21.74 1.16 -24.45
C ASN A 172 -21.82 1.19 -25.99
N GLY A 173 -23.03 1.10 -26.53
CA GLY A 173 -23.21 1.04 -27.98
C GLY A 173 -24.59 1.45 -28.46
N THR A 174 -24.91 2.74 -28.37
CA THR A 174 -25.68 3.38 -29.46
C THR A 174 -24.98 4.67 -29.86
N ALA A 175 -24.04 4.49 -30.78
CA ALA A 175 -23.83 5.45 -31.84
C ALA A 175 -25.18 5.76 -32.52
N ASN A 176 -25.29 7.02 -32.90
CA ASN A 176 -26.41 7.67 -33.55
C ASN A 176 -26.92 6.88 -34.77
N TRP A 177 -28.21 6.58 -34.78
CA TRP A 177 -28.88 5.87 -35.87
C TRP A 177 -29.35 6.85 -36.94
N ARG A 178 -29.01 6.60 -38.22
CA ARG A 178 -29.87 6.89 -39.37
C ARG A 178 -29.43 6.06 -40.59
N CYS A 179 -30.45 5.60 -41.30
CA CYS A 179 -30.48 4.61 -42.39
C CYS A 179 -29.47 4.85 -43.52
#